data_AF-A0A6M1S3U0-F1
#
_entry.id   AF-A0A6M1S3U0-F1
#
_cell.length_a   1.000
_cell.length_b   1.000
_cell.length_c   1.000
_cell.angle_alpha   90.00
_cell.angle_beta   90.00
_cell.angle_gamma   90.00
#
_symmetry.space_group_name_H-M   'P 1'
#
loop_
_entity.id
_entity.type
_entity.pdbx_description
1 polymer ?
#
loop_
_entity_poly.entity_id
_entity_poly.type
_entity_poly.pdbx_seq_one_letter_code
_entity_poly.pdbx_strand_id
1 'polypeptide(L)'
;MTRLPTGKPVLPITPTVDENYNPTTCKACGRIAIGIGRSGPRDKDPGYLCKGCIVAVSDLSKMDRLSVYELKALDSGVEAVGEYIGEHGVTNLLDFDDLMQRMLVKAAWEGCIRGVREALKDAPF
;
A
#
# COMPACT_ATOMS: atom_id res chain seq x y z
N MET A 1 -13.15 31.69 7.02
CA MET A 1 -12.05 30.77 7.38
C MET A 1 -11.03 31.56 8.17
N THR A 2 -11.00 31.38 9.48
CA THR A 2 -10.03 32.01 10.40
C THR A 2 -8.64 31.49 10.05
N ARG A 3 -7.77 32.37 9.55
CA ARG A 3 -6.37 32.03 9.23
C ARG A 3 -5.64 31.77 10.55
N LEU A 4 -4.92 30.65 10.63
CA LEU A 4 -4.02 30.36 11.75
C LEU A 4 -2.93 31.46 11.82
N PRO A 5 -2.50 31.87 13.03
CA PRO A 5 -1.67 33.06 13.26
C PRO A 5 -0.32 33.09 12.53
N THR A 6 0.16 31.95 12.03
CA THR A 6 1.44 31.84 11.31
C THR A 6 1.29 31.65 9.80
N GLY A 7 0.06 31.63 9.26
CA GLY A 7 -0.20 31.43 7.82
C GLY A 7 0.20 30.07 7.25
N LYS A 8 0.71 29.16 8.10
CA LYS A 8 1.04 27.78 7.75
C LYS A 8 0.22 26.83 8.63
N PRO A 9 -0.35 25.76 8.07
CA PRO A 9 -0.93 24.72 8.90
C PRO A 9 0.14 24.19 9.86
N VAL A 10 -0.23 23.94 11.12
CA VAL A 10 0.62 23.21 12.11
C VAL A 10 0.63 21.73 11.71
N LEU A 11 1.14 21.45 10.52
CA LEU A 11 1.31 20.12 9.96
C LEU A 11 2.69 20.06 9.30
N PRO A 12 3.43 18.96 9.50
CA PRO A 12 3.07 17.79 10.30
C PRO A 12 3.21 18.02 11.82
N ILE A 13 2.32 17.42 12.61
CA ILE A 13 2.40 17.41 14.08
C ILE A 13 3.57 16.48 14.44
N THR A 14 4.68 17.09 14.85
CA THR A 14 5.96 16.43 15.14
C THR A 14 6.55 17.05 16.41
N PRO A 15 7.38 16.33 17.17
CA PRO A 15 7.80 14.94 16.95
C PRO A 15 6.71 13.93 17.32
N THR A 16 6.57 12.86 16.53
CA THR A 16 5.63 11.76 16.84
C THR A 16 6.20 10.73 17.81
N VAL A 17 7.44 10.92 18.25
CA VAL A 17 8.24 10.01 19.07
C VAL A 17 8.87 10.76 20.24
N ASP A 18 9.02 10.11 21.39
CA ASP A 18 9.76 10.65 22.54
C ASP A 18 11.26 10.27 22.51
N GLU A 19 12.01 10.71 23.53
CA GLU A 19 13.44 10.41 23.67
C GLU A 19 13.76 8.91 23.83
N ASN A 20 12.77 8.10 24.21
CA ASN A 20 12.86 6.65 24.42
C ASN A 20 12.26 5.84 23.26
N TYR A 21 11.98 6.48 22.12
CA TYR A 21 11.36 5.86 20.94
C TYR A 21 9.91 5.38 21.13
N ASN A 22 9.19 5.88 22.14
CA ASN A 22 7.76 5.59 22.29
C ASN A 22 6.91 6.50 21.39
N PRO A 23 5.83 5.98 20.78
CA PRO A 23 4.89 6.79 20.04
C PRO A 23 4.18 7.79 20.97
N THR A 24 4.15 9.06 20.58
CA THR A 24 3.49 10.13 21.34
C THR A 24 2.22 10.59 20.64
N THR A 25 2.37 11.28 19.50
CA THR A 25 1.28 11.97 18.82
C THR A 25 1.22 11.60 17.34
N CYS A 26 0.01 11.55 16.81
CA CYS A 26 -0.26 11.16 15.44
C CYS A 26 0.12 12.30 14.48
N LYS A 27 0.96 12.00 13.50
CA LYS A 27 1.40 12.96 12.47
C LYS A 27 0.25 13.65 11.73
N ALA A 28 -0.87 12.95 11.57
CA ALA A 28 -2.02 13.37 10.78
C ALA A 28 -3.08 14.14 11.57
N CYS A 29 -3.31 13.79 12.84
CA CYS A 29 -4.44 14.34 13.61
C CYS A 29 -4.14 14.73 15.06
N GLY A 30 -2.90 14.52 15.54
CA GLY A 30 -2.47 14.91 16.88
C GLY A 30 -2.97 14.05 18.04
N ARG A 31 -3.78 13.01 17.78
CA ARG A 31 -4.19 12.02 18.80
C ARG A 31 -3.04 11.11 19.21
N ILE A 32 -3.18 10.38 20.31
CA ILE A 32 -2.20 9.40 20.77
C ILE A 32 -1.88 8.41 19.64
N ALA A 33 -0.60 8.33 19.29
CA ALA A 33 -0.14 7.44 18.24
C ALA A 33 0.10 6.02 18.77
N ILE A 34 0.09 5.05 17.85
CA ILE A 34 0.50 3.67 18.10
C ILE A 34 1.62 3.32 17.12
N GLY A 35 2.39 2.26 17.40
CA GLY A 35 3.72 1.99 16.83
C GLY A 35 3.85 1.81 15.30
N ILE A 36 2.84 2.15 14.50
CA ILE A 36 2.91 2.19 13.03
C ILE A 36 3.07 3.63 12.58
N GLY A 37 4.16 3.94 11.87
CA GLY A 37 4.45 5.27 11.36
C GLY A 37 4.74 5.28 9.86
N ARG A 38 4.55 6.45 9.24
CA ARG A 38 4.90 6.70 7.84
C ARG A 38 5.78 7.94 7.74
N SER A 39 7.06 7.71 7.49
CA SER A 39 8.07 8.73 7.28
C SER A 39 8.67 8.65 5.88
N GLY A 40 9.17 9.78 5.37
CA GLY A 40 9.97 9.79 4.15
C GLY A 40 11.40 9.31 4.40
N PRO A 41 12.17 8.94 3.35
CA PRO A 41 13.54 8.44 3.49
C PRO A 41 14.53 9.40 4.19
N ARG A 42 14.18 10.69 4.27
CA ARG A 42 15.00 11.74 4.88
C ARG A 42 14.44 12.27 6.21
N ASP A 43 13.29 11.75 6.64
CA ASP A 43 12.63 12.21 7.86
C ASP A 43 13.26 11.52 9.07
N LYS A 44 13.69 12.32 10.07
CA LYS A 44 14.18 11.79 11.36
C LYS A 44 13.06 11.28 12.26
N ASP A 45 11.84 11.79 12.07
CA ASP A 45 10.66 11.41 12.82
C ASP A 45 9.96 10.22 12.14
N PRO A 46 9.70 9.09 12.84
CA PRO A 46 9.02 7.92 12.30
C PRO A 46 7.61 8.21 11.75
N GLY A 47 6.99 9.29 12.20
CA GLY A 47 5.68 9.72 11.74
C GLY A 47 4.58 8.76 12.17
N TYR A 48 4.57 8.39 13.45
CA TYR A 48 3.57 7.49 14.03
C TYR A 48 2.14 8.00 13.81
N LEU A 49 1.22 7.05 13.66
CA LEU A 49 -0.20 7.29 13.40
C LEU A 49 -1.06 6.72 14.53
N CYS A 50 -2.19 7.36 14.82
CA CYS A 50 -3.18 6.79 15.73
C CYS A 50 -3.99 5.69 15.02
N LYS A 51 -4.64 4.82 15.80
CA LYS A 51 -5.47 3.71 15.29
C LYS A 51 -6.46 4.15 14.20
N GLY A 52 -7.13 5.28 14.37
CA GLY A 52 -8.10 5.79 13.39
C GLY A 52 -7.45 6.22 12.06
N CYS A 53 -6.31 6.91 12.13
CA CYS A 53 -5.58 7.31 10.93
C CYS A 53 -4.95 6.11 10.21
N ILE A 54 -4.55 5.06 10.93
CA ILE A 54 -4.05 3.82 10.31
C ILE A 54 -5.15 3.15 9.48
N VAL A 55 -6.36 3.03 10.03
CA VAL A 55 -7.50 2.47 9.30
C VAL A 55 -7.83 3.33 8.07
N ALA A 56 -7.87 4.65 8.22
CA ALA A 56 -8.14 5.56 7.09
C ALA A 56 -7.07 5.46 5.98
N VAL A 57 -5.78 5.36 6.33
CA VAL A 57 -4.71 5.15 5.34
C VAL A 57 -4.79 3.77 4.71
N SER A 58 -5.15 2.74 5.48
CA SER A 58 -5.40 1.40 4.94
C SER A 58 -6.54 1.43 3.92
N ASP A 59 -7.64 2.13 4.21
CA ASP A 59 -8.77 2.27 3.29
C ASP A 59 -8.40 3.05 2.02
N LEU A 60 -7.60 4.11 2.15
CA LEU A 60 -7.04 4.83 0.99
C LEU A 60 -6.12 3.94 0.15
N SER A 61 -5.28 3.11 0.78
CA SER A 61 -4.44 2.15 0.06
C SER A 61 -5.23 1.03 -0.62
N LYS A 62 -6.50 0.79 -0.24
CA LYS A 62 -7.40 -0.11 -0.98
C LYS A 62 -7.90 0.51 -2.29
N MET A 63 -7.83 1.83 -2.45
CA MET A 63 -8.21 2.52 -3.68
C MET A 63 -7.12 2.42 -4.77
N ASP A 64 -5.85 2.38 -4.36
CA ASP A 64 -4.68 2.05 -5.21
C ASP A 64 -4.24 0.60 -4.95
N ARG A 65 -5.03 -0.38 -5.43
CA ARG A 65 -4.81 -1.81 -5.15
C ARG A 65 -3.43 -2.33 -5.54
N LEU A 66 -2.80 -1.71 -6.52
CA LEU A 66 -1.42 -1.95 -6.88
C LEU A 66 -0.64 -0.65 -6.71
N SER A 67 0.42 -0.69 -5.91
CA SER A 67 1.39 0.37 -5.83
C SER A 67 2.12 0.57 -7.15
N VAL A 68 2.78 1.72 -7.31
CA VAL A 68 3.59 2.03 -8.51
C VAL A 68 4.67 0.97 -8.78
N TYR A 69 5.19 0.33 -7.73
CA TYR A 69 6.17 -0.75 -7.88
C TYR A 69 5.52 -2.05 -8.34
N GLU A 70 4.36 -2.38 -7.80
CA GLU A 70 3.59 -3.57 -8.23
C GLU A 70 3.10 -3.42 -9.68
N LEU A 71 2.75 -2.21 -10.12
CA LEU A 71 2.44 -1.94 -11.52
C LEU A 71 3.62 -2.19 -12.45
N LYS A 72 4.84 -1.84 -12.04
CA LYS A 72 6.07 -2.15 -12.80
C LYS A 72 6.36 -3.65 -12.82
N ALA A 73 6.03 -4.36 -11.74
CA ALA A 73 6.21 -5.81 -11.66
C ALA A 73 5.25 -6.60 -12.56
N LEU A 74 4.18 -5.96 -13.09
CA LEU A 74 3.27 -6.63 -14.02
C LEU A 74 3.97 -7.11 -15.28
N ASP A 75 4.99 -6.40 -15.77
CA ASP A 75 5.72 -6.80 -16.98
C ASP A 75 6.43 -8.15 -16.77
N SER A 76 7.09 -8.36 -15.62
CA SER A 76 7.68 -9.66 -15.27
C SER A 76 6.64 -10.76 -15.05
N GLY A 77 5.44 -10.40 -14.59
CA GLY A 77 4.33 -11.35 -14.48
C GLY A 77 3.80 -11.79 -15.86
N VAL A 78 3.82 -10.91 -16.86
CA VAL A 78 3.46 -11.24 -18.26
C VAL A 78 4.45 -12.22 -18.84
N GLU A 79 5.75 -12.01 -18.64
CA GLU A 79 6.81 -12.93 -19.08
C GLU A 79 6.62 -14.34 -18.50
N ALA A 80 6.48 -14.45 -17.17
CA ALA A 80 6.30 -15.74 -16.50
C ALA A 80 5.01 -16.48 -16.93
N VAL A 81 3.91 -15.75 -17.13
CA VAL A 81 2.66 -16.35 -17.64
C VAL A 81 2.81 -16.78 -19.10
N GLY A 82 3.53 -16.00 -19.91
CA GLY A 82 3.87 -16.36 -21.29
C GLY A 82 4.69 -17.64 -21.38
N GLU A 83 5.72 -17.79 -20.55
CA GLU A 83 6.52 -19.02 -20.44
C GLU A 83 5.67 -20.23 -20.08
N TYR A 84 4.86 -20.12 -19.02
CA TYR A 84 3.98 -21.20 -18.57
C TYR A 84 2.99 -21.64 -19.66
N ILE A 85 2.38 -20.69 -20.36
CA ILE A 85 1.44 -20.97 -21.44
C ILE A 85 2.17 -21.62 -22.63
N GLY A 86 3.38 -21.16 -22.96
CA GLY A 86 4.23 -21.73 -24.01
C GLY A 86 4.60 -23.19 -23.73
N GLU A 87 4.90 -23.54 -22.48
CA GLU A 87 5.20 -24.93 -22.06
C GLU A 87 3.99 -25.88 -22.20
N HIS A 88 2.77 -25.37 -21.98
CA HIS A 88 1.56 -26.20 -21.95
C HIS A 88 0.78 -26.18 -23.27
N GLY A 89 1.15 -25.32 -24.22
CA GLY A 89 0.63 -25.31 -25.60
C GLY A 89 -0.87 -25.00 -25.74
N VAL A 90 -1.49 -24.40 -24.72
CA VAL A 90 -2.95 -24.24 -24.65
C VAL A 90 -3.44 -22.98 -25.39
N THR A 91 -2.63 -21.93 -25.43
CA THR A 91 -2.93 -20.62 -26.05
C THR A 91 -1.62 -19.89 -26.36
N ASN A 92 -1.60 -18.83 -27.19
CA ASN A 92 -0.44 -17.97 -27.33
C ASN A 92 -0.72 -16.61 -26.68
N LEU A 93 0.14 -16.19 -25.75
CA LEU A 93 -0.04 -14.90 -25.08
C LEU A 93 0.05 -13.72 -26.07
N LEU A 94 0.74 -13.91 -27.20
CA LEU A 94 0.86 -12.94 -28.29
C LEU A 94 -0.47 -12.67 -29.00
N ASP A 95 -1.49 -13.49 -28.80
CA ASP A 95 -2.83 -13.24 -29.35
C ASP A 95 -3.54 -12.10 -28.58
N PHE A 96 -3.02 -11.71 -27.42
CA PHE A 96 -3.49 -10.57 -26.63
C PHE A 96 -2.61 -9.33 -26.88
N ASP A 97 -3.23 -8.16 -27.00
CA ASP A 97 -2.50 -6.89 -26.98
C ASP A 97 -1.82 -6.64 -25.61
N ASP A 98 -0.81 -5.77 -25.58
CA ASP A 98 0.00 -5.48 -24.40
C ASP A 98 -0.83 -5.07 -23.17
N LEU A 99 -1.95 -4.38 -23.39
CA LEU A 99 -2.84 -3.98 -22.30
C LEU A 99 -3.60 -5.19 -21.76
N MET A 100 -4.12 -6.05 -22.63
CA MET A 100 -4.82 -7.27 -22.26
C MET A 100 -3.90 -8.26 -21.54
N GLN A 101 -2.64 -8.40 -21.97
CA GLN A 101 -1.65 -9.23 -21.27
C GLN A 101 -1.43 -8.75 -19.83
N ARG A 102 -1.18 -7.44 -19.64
CA ARG A 102 -1.02 -6.86 -18.31
C ARG A 102 -2.29 -6.98 -17.47
N MET A 103 -3.47 -6.83 -18.07
CA MET A 103 -4.75 -6.98 -17.37
C MET A 103 -5.05 -8.42 -16.97
N LEU A 104 -4.66 -9.41 -17.79
CA LEU A 104 -4.76 -10.82 -17.45
C LEU A 104 -3.94 -11.13 -16.18
N VAL A 105 -2.67 -10.71 -16.17
CA VAL A 105 -1.78 -10.92 -15.02
C VAL A 105 -2.26 -10.16 -13.78
N LYS A 106 -2.69 -8.91 -13.95
CA LYS A 106 -3.30 -8.11 -12.86
C LYS A 106 -4.53 -8.82 -12.27
N ALA A 107 -5.39 -9.38 -13.11
CA ALA A 107 -6.59 -10.09 -12.67
C ALA A 107 -6.25 -11.36 -11.88
N ALA A 108 -5.26 -12.14 -12.35
CA ALA A 108 -4.76 -13.31 -11.63
C ALA A 108 -4.16 -12.93 -10.27
N TRP A 109 -3.31 -11.90 -10.22
CA TRP A 109 -2.68 -11.43 -8.99
C TRP A 109 -3.70 -10.91 -7.98
N GLU A 110 -4.63 -10.03 -8.39
CA GLU A 110 -5.70 -9.57 -7.51
C GLU A 110 -6.58 -10.73 -7.00
N GLY A 111 -6.80 -11.75 -7.84
CA GLY A 111 -7.49 -12.99 -7.47
C GLY A 111 -6.78 -13.74 -6.34
N CYS A 112 -5.46 -13.93 -6.44
CA CYS A 112 -4.64 -14.56 -5.39
C CYS A 112 -4.68 -13.76 -4.09
N ILE A 113 -4.52 -12.44 -4.12
CA ILE A 113 -4.58 -11.59 -2.93
C ILE A 113 -5.94 -11.71 -2.24
N ARG A 114 -7.03 -11.71 -3.01
CA ARG A 114 -8.39 -11.91 -2.48
C ARG A 114 -8.54 -13.29 -1.85
N GLY A 115 -8.03 -14.34 -2.49
CA GLY A 115 -8.06 -15.72 -1.97
C GLY A 115 -7.30 -15.86 -0.65
N VAL A 116 -6.09 -15.29 -0.55
CA VAL A 116 -5.31 -15.27 0.70
C VAL A 116 -6.10 -14.60 1.82
N ARG A 117 -6.74 -13.44 1.56
CA ARG A 117 -7.56 -12.75 2.57
C ARG A 117 -8.74 -13.59 3.04
N GLU A 118 -9.37 -14.34 2.15
CA GLU A 118 -10.48 -15.22 2.53
C GLU A 118 -9.98 -16.39 3.38
N ALA A 119 -8.90 -17.05 2.96
CA ALA A 119 -8.29 -18.15 3.72
C ALA A 119 -7.81 -17.71 5.11
N LEU A 120 -7.36 -16.45 5.24
CA LEU A 120 -6.95 -15.88 6.52
C LEU A 120 -8.11 -15.64 7.49
N LYS A 121 -9.38 -15.61 7.05
CA LYS A 121 -10.53 -15.49 7.97
C LYS A 121 -10.72 -16.75 8.81
N ASP A 122 -10.36 -17.90 8.26
CA ASP A 122 -10.42 -19.19 8.93
C ASP A 122 -9.11 -19.53 9.65
N ALA A 123 -8.13 -18.62 9.62
CA ALA A 123 -6.84 -18.85 10.26
C ALA A 123 -6.95 -18.77 11.79
N PRO A 124 -6.29 -19.67 12.54
CA PRO A 124 -6.48 -19.82 13.98
C PRO A 124 -5.72 -18.77 14.84
N PHE A 125 -5.37 -17.61 14.30
CA PHE A 125 -4.58 -16.58 14.99
C PHE A 125 -5.29 -15.23 15.09
#